data_AF-A0A2E0S6G4-F1
#
_entry.id   AF-A0A2E0S6G4-F1
#
_cell.length_a   1.000
_cell.length_b   1.000
_cell.length_c   1.000
_cell.angle_alpha   90.00
_cell.angle_beta   90.00
_cell.angle_gamma   90.00
#
_symmetry.space_group_name_H-M   'P 1'
#
loop_
_entity.id
_entity.type
_entity.pdbx_description
1 polymer ?
#
loop_
_entity_poly.entity_id
_entity_poly.type
_entity_poly.pdbx_seq_one_letter_code
_entity_poly.pdbx_strand_id
1 'polypeptide(L)'
;TTFNDSYYGFRITNVVSRLPFSELPNPDLKNNESKTQAGLVRVKAKNLDLRNARIRAEGGIRIETEHLIGSTNAVLDSQNLSLNLGSTNGVLVITNIVPESVQRFTGGVQSYSVAWANNYRTTGGDLISRGKIFFVEDPAAEVTVNLHYHFLVIDAFLNTEIPVTVSDLTVNSDEVVFKDKMNITELLSVNANTLSIRRDLSLGKETFIGSGVYSKVEGQAVWDNKAAPNLKSFKNYASVKIPGQAKFGTDRDNPYDSWLNEGTTSAQDIFIDATYVENSGIMETDATVDINAQQLVLQNGQINTGESLILNAENFKMRFQTNTIGTRLVLNVSNVLSDGGVGAQNTITIDGGVVLQQKPTSGDLLGTEIIATAEDFVSQDIDWNADDHGASVKGFKNNAALGKLILKNGKLSKFEFNGSKEGDNAIYVDYLEFNGLTKDDISDGVIPVLDIKEGFRVYFAASNLPAEEIDGMYNGRLRWIKDYPGYNSSMPLYISGTDKTIRVNRSFRQSIAYDTDSDGIANGYDLSPFGNGIPKISSVNIDQDNRINIKWMGLPSSLYRIEFKEKVGDSGWKLLTEYYNDEYIVKQIIHQEVLSNKRDSKFYRVLYIE
;
A
#
# COMPACT_ATOMS: atom_id res chain seq x y z
N THR A 1 -35.78 -14.43 -51.29
CA THR A 1 -34.84 -13.35 -50.96
C THR A 1 -33.45 -13.94 -50.96
N THR A 2 -32.63 -13.64 -51.96
CA THR A 2 -31.23 -14.09 -52.00
C THR A 2 -30.37 -12.98 -51.39
N PHE A 3 -29.58 -13.32 -50.37
CA PHE A 3 -28.64 -12.39 -49.76
C PHE A 3 -27.26 -12.66 -50.37
N ASN A 4 -26.66 -11.64 -50.97
CA ASN A 4 -25.28 -11.69 -51.42
C ASN A 4 -24.48 -10.74 -50.54
N ASP A 5 -23.67 -11.28 -49.64
CA ASP A 5 -22.77 -10.53 -48.78
C ASP A 5 -21.31 -10.73 -49.17
N SER A 6 -20.48 -9.75 -48.82
CA SER A 6 -19.04 -9.78 -49.06
C SER A 6 -18.31 -8.97 -47.98
N TYR A 7 -17.20 -9.52 -47.52
CA TYR A 7 -16.30 -8.91 -46.55
C TYR A 7 -15.00 -8.54 -47.23
N TYR A 8 -14.60 -7.28 -47.12
CA TYR A 8 -13.31 -6.80 -47.62
C TYR A 8 -12.54 -6.13 -46.49
N GLY A 9 -11.23 -6.32 -46.48
CA GLY A 9 -10.33 -5.65 -45.55
C GLY A 9 -9.03 -5.26 -46.24
N PHE A 10 -8.49 -4.10 -45.90
CA PHE A 10 -7.12 -3.73 -46.26
C PHE A 10 -6.42 -3.04 -45.09
N ARG A 11 -5.09 -3.22 -45.03
CA ARG A 11 -4.24 -2.66 -43.98
C ARG A 11 -3.28 -1.65 -44.59
N ILE A 12 -3.15 -0.50 -43.94
CA ILE A 12 -2.19 0.55 -44.28
C ILE A 12 -1.03 0.43 -43.30
N THR A 13 0.20 0.32 -43.82
CA THR A 13 1.43 0.33 -43.00
C THR A 13 2.48 1.22 -43.63
N ASN A 14 3.22 1.92 -42.78
CA ASN A 14 4.31 2.82 -43.14
C ASN A 14 5.69 2.14 -43.19
N VAL A 15 5.78 0.84 -42.87
CA VAL A 15 7.05 0.11 -42.92
C VAL A 15 7.34 -0.28 -44.37
N VAL A 16 8.46 0.22 -44.92
CA VAL A 16 8.93 -0.13 -46.28
C VAL A 16 9.19 -1.64 -46.32
N SER A 17 8.28 -2.38 -46.97
CA SER A 17 8.30 -3.82 -47.20
C SER A 17 8.57 -4.69 -45.97
N ARG A 18 7.51 -5.02 -45.23
CA ARG A 18 7.41 -6.30 -44.53
C ARG A 18 6.80 -7.33 -45.48
N LEU A 19 7.61 -8.18 -46.09
CA LEU A 19 7.22 -9.58 -46.24
C LEU A 19 7.48 -10.24 -44.88
N PRO A 20 6.60 -10.03 -43.87
CA PRO A 20 5.75 -11.15 -43.43
C PRO A 20 4.43 -10.67 -42.78
N PHE A 21 3.33 -10.63 -43.54
CA PHE A 21 1.96 -10.70 -42.99
C PHE A 21 1.08 -11.58 -43.90
N SER A 22 1.68 -12.63 -44.47
CA SER A 22 0.96 -13.74 -45.09
C SER A 22 0.78 -14.82 -44.02
N GLU A 23 -0.43 -15.36 -43.89
CA GLU A 23 -0.86 -16.35 -42.88
C GLU A 23 -0.23 -17.75 -43.03
N LEU A 24 1.02 -17.87 -43.48
CA LEU A 24 1.75 -19.14 -43.60
C LEU A 24 3.02 -19.15 -42.73
N PRO A 25 3.43 -20.33 -42.20
CA PRO A 25 4.59 -20.42 -41.33
C PRO A 25 5.85 -19.91 -42.04
N ASN A 26 6.57 -19.03 -41.35
CA ASN A 26 7.85 -18.52 -41.80
C ASN A 26 8.83 -19.71 -41.88
N PRO A 27 9.47 -20.00 -43.03
CA PRO A 27 10.56 -20.96 -43.03
C PRO A 27 11.66 -20.43 -42.13
N ASP A 28 12.02 -21.22 -41.10
CA ASP A 28 13.13 -20.93 -40.20
C ASP A 28 14.45 -21.00 -40.98
N LEU A 29 14.81 -19.88 -41.60
CA LEU A 29 16.11 -19.69 -42.22
C LEU A 29 17.07 -19.26 -41.12
N LYS A 30 17.67 -20.25 -40.46
CA LYS A 30 18.86 -20.08 -39.63
C LYS A 30 19.86 -19.14 -40.34
N ASN A 31 20.29 -18.08 -39.66
CA ASN A 31 21.32 -17.10 -40.04
C ASN A 31 20.92 -15.81 -40.77
N ASN A 32 19.70 -15.26 -40.62
CA ASN A 32 19.46 -13.87 -41.03
C ASN A 32 19.88 -12.89 -39.91
N GLU A 33 21.16 -12.54 -39.87
CA GLU A 33 21.56 -11.30 -39.20
C GLU A 33 20.75 -10.13 -39.81
N SER A 34 20.23 -9.24 -38.97
CA SER A 34 19.40 -8.06 -39.28
C SER A 34 20.02 -6.99 -40.19
N LYS A 35 20.93 -7.35 -41.10
CA LYS A 35 21.76 -6.44 -41.89
C LYS A 35 21.06 -5.83 -43.12
N THR A 36 19.85 -6.24 -43.48
CA THR A 36 19.19 -5.77 -44.72
C THR A 36 17.71 -5.43 -44.54
N GLN A 37 17.35 -4.67 -43.50
CA GLN A 37 16.01 -4.06 -43.44
C GLN A 37 15.94 -2.86 -44.39
N ALA A 38 14.96 -2.83 -45.28
CA ALA A 38 14.73 -1.71 -46.17
C ALA A 38 14.41 -0.44 -45.36
N GLY A 39 15.03 0.69 -45.73
CA GLY A 39 14.85 1.97 -45.02
C GLY A 39 15.53 2.06 -43.65
N LEU A 40 16.45 1.15 -43.32
CA LEU A 40 17.27 1.20 -42.11
C LEU A 40 18.39 2.24 -42.22
N VAL A 41 18.56 3.07 -41.18
CA VAL A 41 19.75 3.90 -40.99
C VAL A 41 20.60 3.29 -39.87
N ARG A 42 21.87 2.99 -40.16
CA ARG A 42 22.81 2.46 -39.16
C ARG A 42 23.98 3.42 -38.95
N VAL A 43 24.22 3.77 -37.70
CA VAL A 43 25.38 4.56 -37.26
C VAL A 43 26.22 3.70 -36.33
N LYS A 44 27.50 3.52 -36.67
CA LYS A 44 28.47 2.83 -35.82
C LYS A 44 29.72 3.68 -35.70
N ALA A 45 30.07 4.09 -34.48
CA ALA A 45 31.21 4.97 -34.23
C ALA A 45 31.79 4.74 -32.85
N LYS A 46 33.11 4.85 -32.67
CA LYS A 46 33.71 4.79 -31.32
C LYS A 46 33.28 5.97 -30.46
N ASN A 47 33.49 7.18 -30.98
CA ASN A 47 33.02 8.42 -30.38
C ASN A 47 31.92 9.01 -31.29
N LEU A 48 30.74 9.27 -30.73
CA LEU A 48 29.61 9.77 -31.49
C LEU A 48 29.07 11.06 -30.88
N ASP A 49 28.97 12.10 -31.71
CA ASP A 49 28.31 13.36 -31.36
C ASP A 49 27.05 13.52 -32.21
N LEU A 50 25.89 13.51 -31.55
CA LEU A 50 24.57 13.68 -32.16
C LEU A 50 24.00 15.09 -31.96
N ARG A 51 24.77 16.05 -31.43
CA ARG A 51 24.27 17.41 -31.21
C ARG A 51 23.74 18.02 -32.50
N ASN A 52 22.49 18.49 -32.44
CA ASN A 52 21.75 19.04 -33.59
C ASN A 52 21.56 18.07 -34.78
N ALA A 53 21.80 16.76 -34.60
CA ALA A 53 21.58 15.78 -35.65
C ALA A 53 20.08 15.69 -36.01
N ARG A 54 19.81 15.39 -37.28
CA ARG A 54 18.46 15.12 -37.82
C ARG A 54 18.55 13.82 -38.62
N ILE A 55 18.00 12.74 -38.07
CA ILE A 55 18.05 11.41 -38.70
C ILE A 55 16.61 10.93 -38.85
N ARG A 56 16.20 10.59 -40.08
CA ARG A 56 14.90 10.00 -40.37
C ARG A 56 15.07 8.66 -41.06
N ALA A 57 14.29 7.67 -40.66
CA ALA A 57 14.30 6.34 -41.26
C ALA A 57 12.89 5.70 -41.24
N GLU A 58 12.51 5.07 -42.35
CA GLU A 58 11.21 4.39 -42.49
C GLU A 58 11.28 2.90 -42.09
N GLY A 59 12.47 2.30 -42.05
CA GLY A 59 12.68 0.93 -41.56
C GLY A 59 13.02 0.89 -40.08
N GLY A 60 14.03 1.65 -39.67
CA GLY A 60 14.49 1.74 -38.28
C GLY A 60 15.78 2.55 -38.17
N ILE A 61 16.16 2.91 -36.94
CA ILE A 61 17.46 3.54 -36.65
C ILE A 61 18.24 2.64 -35.69
N ARG A 62 19.46 2.27 -36.08
CA ARG A 62 20.40 1.53 -35.23
C ARG A 62 21.63 2.35 -34.93
N ILE A 63 21.90 2.60 -33.64
CA ILE A 63 23.07 3.36 -33.20
C ILE A 63 23.93 2.49 -32.29
N GLU A 64 25.22 2.42 -32.59
CA GLU A 64 26.22 1.66 -31.84
C GLU A 64 27.43 2.57 -31.56
N THR A 65 27.68 2.89 -30.28
CA THR A 65 28.83 3.70 -29.88
C THR A 65 29.39 3.35 -28.52
N GLU A 66 30.71 3.35 -28.39
CA GLU A 66 31.43 3.15 -27.12
C GLU A 66 31.38 4.42 -26.26
N HIS A 67 31.31 5.59 -26.88
CA HIS A 67 31.27 6.88 -26.20
C HIS A 67 30.36 7.88 -26.93
N LEU A 68 29.17 8.09 -26.39
CA LEU A 68 28.27 9.18 -26.79
C LEU A 68 28.73 10.49 -26.15
N ILE A 69 29.22 11.42 -26.98
CA ILE A 69 29.67 12.76 -26.56
C ILE A 69 28.47 13.63 -26.16
N GLY A 70 27.35 13.51 -26.88
CA GLY A 70 26.12 14.24 -26.57
C GLY A 70 25.06 14.10 -27.64
N SER A 71 23.83 14.40 -27.27
CA SER A 71 22.62 14.30 -28.11
C SER A 71 21.72 15.54 -28.00
N THR A 72 22.22 16.65 -27.47
CA THR A 72 21.44 17.88 -27.31
C THR A 72 20.80 18.31 -28.64
N ASN A 73 19.50 18.56 -28.62
CA ASN A 73 18.69 18.91 -29.80
C ASN A 73 18.72 17.88 -30.93
N ALA A 74 19.11 16.62 -30.69
CA ALA A 74 18.99 15.58 -31.72
C ALA A 74 17.51 15.28 -32.02
N VAL A 75 17.19 14.91 -33.26
CA VAL A 75 15.87 14.42 -33.66
C VAL A 75 16.06 13.14 -34.46
N LEU A 76 15.55 12.04 -33.93
CA LEU A 76 15.57 10.72 -34.53
C LEU A 76 14.14 10.32 -34.88
N ASP A 77 13.74 10.52 -36.13
CA ASP A 77 12.40 10.20 -36.64
C ASP A 77 12.37 8.77 -37.20
N SER A 78 12.06 7.81 -36.33
CA SER A 78 11.72 6.44 -36.72
C SER A 78 10.88 5.75 -35.65
N GLN A 79 9.99 4.84 -36.10
CA GLN A 79 9.17 4.04 -35.19
C GLN A 79 10.00 3.05 -34.38
N ASN A 80 11.04 2.45 -34.98
CA ASN A 80 11.80 1.35 -34.40
C ASN A 80 13.25 1.79 -34.18
N LEU A 81 13.69 1.79 -32.92
CA LEU A 81 15.06 2.12 -32.52
C LEU A 81 15.78 0.88 -31.98
N SER A 82 17.09 0.79 -32.22
CA SER A 82 17.99 -0.19 -31.61
C SER A 82 19.27 0.53 -31.18
N LEU A 83 19.53 0.56 -29.88
CA LEU A 83 20.50 1.47 -29.27
C LEU A 83 21.51 0.67 -28.46
N ASN A 84 22.79 0.77 -28.83
CA ASN A 84 23.91 0.34 -28.01
C ASN A 84 24.80 1.56 -27.74
N LEU A 85 24.65 2.13 -26.54
CA LEU A 85 25.23 3.42 -26.18
C LEU A 85 26.17 3.26 -24.99
N GLY A 86 27.38 3.77 -25.09
CA GLY A 86 28.35 3.79 -24.01
C GLY A 86 28.78 5.21 -23.62
N SER A 87 29.38 5.33 -22.43
CA SER A 87 30.13 6.51 -22.01
C SER A 87 31.41 6.08 -21.28
N THR A 88 32.55 6.63 -21.69
CA THR A 88 33.85 6.44 -21.02
C THR A 88 34.10 7.47 -19.93
N ASN A 89 33.19 8.44 -19.74
CA ASN A 89 33.30 9.51 -18.75
C ASN A 89 32.61 9.17 -17.41
N GLY A 90 32.23 7.91 -17.19
CA GLY A 90 31.54 7.45 -15.98
C GLY A 90 30.03 7.71 -15.95
N VAL A 91 29.51 8.70 -16.70
CA VAL A 91 28.06 8.97 -16.76
C VAL A 91 27.54 8.94 -18.20
N LEU A 92 26.41 8.24 -18.42
CA LEU A 92 25.65 8.25 -19.66
C LEU A 92 24.23 8.78 -19.41
N VAL A 93 23.84 9.83 -20.13
CA VAL A 93 22.48 10.39 -20.08
C VAL A 93 21.80 10.18 -21.42
N ILE A 94 20.70 9.41 -21.42
CA ILE A 94 19.85 9.24 -22.60
C ILE A 94 18.79 10.33 -22.60
N THR A 95 18.95 11.30 -23.51
CA THR A 95 18.02 12.41 -23.68
C THR A 95 17.99 12.89 -25.13
N ASN A 96 16.82 13.30 -25.64
CA ASN A 96 16.62 13.71 -27.03
C ASN A 96 17.02 12.65 -28.07
N ILE A 97 16.99 11.37 -27.70
CA ILE A 97 17.30 10.25 -28.57
C ILE A 97 16.02 9.50 -28.94
N VAL A 98 15.14 9.28 -27.97
CA VAL A 98 13.89 8.52 -28.15
C VAL A 98 12.71 9.49 -28.12
N PRO A 99 12.13 9.88 -29.28
CA PRO A 99 10.87 10.61 -29.26
C PRO A 99 9.72 9.70 -28.82
N GLU A 100 8.65 10.28 -28.27
CA GLU A 100 7.52 9.49 -27.78
C GLU A 100 6.69 8.87 -28.92
N SER A 101 6.48 9.63 -29.99
CA SER A 101 5.74 9.22 -31.19
C SER A 101 6.41 9.76 -32.45
N VAL A 102 6.05 9.16 -33.58
CA VAL A 102 6.39 9.65 -34.92
C VAL A 102 5.14 9.72 -35.79
N GLN A 103 5.10 10.69 -36.68
CA GLN A 103 4.01 10.85 -37.63
C GLN A 103 4.09 9.77 -38.71
N ARG A 104 3.16 8.83 -38.67
CA ARG A 104 3.07 7.71 -39.62
C ARG A 104 1.60 7.35 -39.81
N PHE A 105 1.16 7.35 -41.06
CA PHE A 105 -0.19 6.94 -41.40
C PHE A 105 -0.28 5.41 -41.41
N THR A 106 -1.05 4.85 -40.49
CA THR A 106 -1.24 3.40 -40.35
C THR A 106 -2.70 3.11 -39.99
N GLY A 107 -3.16 1.91 -40.27
CA GLY A 107 -4.51 1.52 -39.87
C GLY A 107 -5.05 0.34 -40.63
N GLY A 108 -6.33 0.07 -40.41
CA GLY A 108 -7.10 -0.90 -41.16
C GLY A 108 -8.45 -0.33 -41.53
N VAL A 109 -8.95 -0.73 -42.70
CA VAL A 109 -10.34 -0.48 -43.09
C VAL A 109 -10.97 -1.84 -43.35
N GLN A 110 -12.07 -2.09 -42.67
CA GLN A 110 -12.94 -3.23 -42.87
C GLN A 110 -14.23 -2.72 -43.51
N SER A 111 -14.76 -3.49 -44.46
CA SER A 111 -16.03 -3.16 -45.06
C SER A 111 -16.89 -4.41 -45.21
N TYR A 112 -18.16 -4.24 -44.93
CA TYR A 112 -19.19 -5.24 -45.11
C TYR A 112 -20.20 -4.70 -46.12
N SER A 113 -20.36 -5.41 -47.23
CA SER A 113 -21.32 -5.08 -48.26
C SER A 113 -22.35 -6.19 -48.36
N VAL A 114 -23.63 -5.85 -48.31
CA VAL A 114 -24.72 -6.79 -48.57
C VAL A 114 -25.71 -6.19 -49.55
N ALA A 115 -26.10 -7.00 -50.53
CA ALA A 115 -27.19 -6.70 -51.43
C ALA A 115 -28.30 -7.72 -51.23
N TRP A 116 -29.54 -7.24 -51.18
CA TRP A 116 -30.72 -8.12 -51.16
C TRP A 116 -31.83 -7.52 -52.00
N ALA A 117 -32.70 -8.40 -52.48
CA ALA A 117 -33.86 -8.02 -53.27
C ALA A 117 -35.13 -8.46 -52.55
N ASN A 118 -36.13 -7.60 -52.51
CA ASN A 118 -37.50 -7.94 -52.09
C ASN A 118 -38.47 -7.63 -53.23
N ASN A 119 -39.71 -8.07 -53.12
CA ASN A 119 -40.78 -7.61 -53.98
C ASN A 119 -42.08 -7.41 -53.20
N TYR A 120 -42.96 -6.62 -53.76
CA TYR A 120 -44.35 -6.54 -53.30
C TYR A 120 -45.29 -6.46 -54.51
N ARG A 121 -46.51 -6.92 -54.30
CA ARG A 121 -47.59 -6.85 -55.29
C ARG A 121 -48.45 -5.63 -54.98
N THR A 122 -48.84 -4.92 -56.02
CA THR A 122 -49.75 -3.77 -55.97
C THR A 122 -50.53 -3.72 -57.28
N THR A 123 -51.39 -2.74 -57.49
CA THR A 123 -52.12 -2.60 -58.75
C THR A 123 -51.51 -1.52 -59.63
N GLY A 124 -51.76 -1.59 -60.93
CA GLY A 124 -51.35 -0.52 -61.84
C GLY A 124 -51.93 0.85 -61.45
N GLY A 125 -53.16 0.89 -60.95
CA GLY A 125 -53.82 2.10 -60.45
C GLY A 125 -53.14 2.72 -59.23
N ASP A 126 -52.69 1.89 -58.27
CA ASP A 126 -51.95 2.35 -57.09
C ASP A 126 -50.57 2.93 -57.44
N LEU A 127 -49.92 2.41 -58.49
CA LEU A 127 -48.65 2.94 -58.97
C LEU A 127 -48.83 4.29 -59.68
N ILE A 128 -49.93 4.48 -60.41
CA ILE A 128 -50.29 5.77 -61.01
C ILE A 128 -50.61 6.81 -59.92
N SER A 129 -51.40 6.45 -58.90
CA SER A 129 -51.76 7.37 -57.81
C SER A 129 -50.55 7.84 -57.00
N ARG A 130 -49.53 6.98 -56.87
CA ARG A 130 -48.22 7.31 -56.25
C ARG A 130 -47.22 7.95 -57.21
N GLY A 131 -47.60 8.21 -58.46
CA GLY A 131 -46.79 8.87 -59.49
C GLY A 131 -45.58 8.06 -59.97
N LYS A 132 -45.61 6.72 -59.87
CA LYS A 132 -44.48 5.85 -60.26
C LYS A 132 -44.49 5.47 -61.74
N ILE A 133 -45.67 5.44 -62.37
CA ILE A 133 -45.87 5.21 -63.80
C ILE A 133 -47.00 6.11 -64.31
N PHE A 134 -47.06 6.34 -65.62
CA PHE A 134 -48.00 7.30 -66.22
C PHE A 134 -49.23 6.65 -66.87
N PHE A 135 -49.17 5.36 -67.20
CA PHE A 135 -50.28 4.63 -67.82
C PHE A 135 -50.14 3.12 -67.56
N VAL A 136 -51.29 2.45 -67.44
CA VAL A 136 -51.42 0.99 -67.41
C VAL A 136 -52.74 0.62 -68.10
N GLU A 137 -52.74 -0.45 -68.90
CA GLU A 137 -53.91 -0.84 -69.69
C GLU A 137 -55.09 -1.32 -68.83
N ASP A 138 -54.80 -2.02 -67.73
CA ASP A 138 -55.78 -2.39 -66.70
C ASP A 138 -55.32 -1.89 -65.33
N PRO A 139 -55.96 -0.85 -64.75
CA PRO A 139 -55.62 -0.32 -63.43
C PRO A 139 -55.80 -1.32 -62.29
N ALA A 140 -56.62 -2.36 -62.45
CA ALA A 140 -56.84 -3.40 -61.45
C ALA A 140 -55.84 -4.57 -61.57
N ALA A 141 -55.07 -4.66 -62.66
CA ALA A 141 -54.09 -5.72 -62.85
C ALA A 141 -52.99 -5.68 -61.78
N GLU A 142 -52.67 -6.85 -61.25
CA GLU A 142 -51.61 -7.00 -60.25
C GLU A 142 -50.23 -6.84 -60.89
N VAL A 143 -49.44 -5.93 -60.34
CA VAL A 143 -48.07 -5.63 -60.74
C VAL A 143 -47.13 -6.01 -59.59
N THR A 144 -46.09 -6.79 -59.89
CA THR A 144 -45.01 -7.07 -58.95
C THR A 144 -43.92 -6.02 -59.10
N VAL A 145 -43.64 -5.28 -58.02
CA VAL A 145 -42.54 -4.32 -57.95
C VAL A 145 -41.35 -4.99 -57.28
N ASN A 146 -40.22 -5.07 -57.99
CA ASN A 146 -38.96 -5.55 -57.44
C ASN A 146 -38.20 -4.39 -56.80
N LEU A 147 -37.70 -4.62 -55.59
CA LEU A 147 -36.93 -3.69 -54.79
C LEU A 147 -35.52 -4.26 -54.63
N HIS A 148 -34.51 -3.47 -54.97
CA HIS A 148 -33.11 -3.82 -54.74
C HIS A 148 -32.55 -2.91 -53.67
N TYR A 149 -31.92 -3.51 -52.68
CA TYR A 149 -31.28 -2.83 -51.57
C TYR A 149 -29.81 -3.15 -51.56
N HIS A 150 -29.00 -2.15 -51.25
CA HIS A 150 -27.57 -2.28 -51.01
C HIS A 150 -27.26 -1.58 -49.70
N PHE A 151 -26.46 -2.24 -48.87
CA PHE A 151 -25.99 -1.71 -47.61
C PHE A 151 -24.48 -1.94 -47.53
N LEU A 152 -23.75 -0.86 -47.30
CA LEU A 152 -22.31 -0.86 -47.11
C LEU A 152 -22.01 -0.26 -45.73
N VAL A 153 -21.35 -1.06 -44.90
CA VAL A 153 -20.75 -0.61 -43.64
C VAL A 153 -19.25 -0.51 -43.86
N ILE A 154 -18.66 0.59 -43.41
CA ILE A 154 -17.22 0.77 -43.36
C ILE A 154 -16.86 1.01 -41.91
N ASP A 155 -15.96 0.19 -41.40
CA ASP A 155 -15.32 0.39 -40.11
C ASP A 155 -13.83 0.65 -40.35
N ALA A 156 -13.31 1.73 -39.78
CA ALA A 156 -11.94 2.18 -40.03
C ALA A 156 -11.25 2.55 -38.73
N PHE A 157 -10.10 1.93 -38.49
CA PHE A 157 -9.16 2.30 -37.44
C PHE A 157 -7.92 2.90 -38.10
N LEU A 158 -7.84 4.22 -38.15
CA LEU A 158 -6.75 4.97 -38.79
C LEU A 158 -6.00 5.79 -37.74
N ASN A 159 -4.67 5.80 -37.83
CA ASN A 159 -3.77 6.54 -36.96
C ASN A 159 -2.84 7.40 -37.80
N THR A 160 -2.57 8.61 -37.35
CA THR A 160 -1.62 9.55 -37.97
C THR A 160 -0.29 9.63 -37.21
N GLU A 161 -0.28 9.13 -35.98
CA GLU A 161 0.89 9.02 -35.12
C GLU A 161 0.96 7.62 -34.54
N ILE A 162 2.18 7.13 -34.36
CA ILE A 162 2.44 5.84 -33.73
C ILE A 162 3.51 6.00 -32.66
N PRO A 163 3.41 5.26 -31.55
CA PRO A 163 4.42 5.28 -30.51
C PRO A 163 5.74 4.72 -31.05
N VAL A 164 6.85 5.29 -30.57
CA VAL A 164 8.18 4.76 -30.84
C VAL A 164 8.47 3.60 -29.88
N THR A 165 9.09 2.56 -30.42
CA THR A 165 9.58 1.42 -29.66
C THR A 165 11.11 1.33 -29.79
N VAL A 166 11.74 0.96 -28.68
CA VAL A 166 13.15 0.59 -28.64
C VAL A 166 13.18 -0.93 -28.61
N SER A 167 13.57 -1.55 -29.72
CA SER A 167 13.66 -3.01 -29.83
C SER A 167 14.68 -3.55 -28.83
N ASP A 168 15.91 -3.03 -28.93
CA ASP A 168 17.03 -3.42 -28.07
C ASP A 168 17.69 -2.17 -27.51
N LEU A 169 17.93 -2.16 -26.20
CA LEU A 169 18.70 -1.14 -25.51
C LEU A 169 19.84 -1.80 -24.73
N THR A 170 21.08 -1.47 -25.09
CA THR A 170 22.27 -1.78 -24.29
C THR A 170 22.94 -0.47 -23.90
N VAL A 171 23.17 -0.29 -22.61
CA VAL A 171 23.81 0.91 -22.06
C VAL A 171 25.01 0.55 -21.21
N ASN A 172 26.13 1.26 -21.39
CA ASN A 172 27.40 0.95 -20.74
C ASN A 172 28.03 2.22 -20.14
N SER A 173 28.04 2.34 -18.82
CA SER A 173 28.66 3.46 -18.08
C SER A 173 28.63 3.14 -16.58
N ASP A 174 29.42 3.80 -15.73
CA ASP A 174 29.30 3.57 -14.27
C ASP A 174 27.93 4.02 -13.74
N GLU A 175 27.43 5.15 -14.23
CA GLU A 175 26.09 5.69 -13.95
C GLU A 175 25.31 5.92 -15.26
N VAL A 176 24.02 5.55 -15.25
CA VAL A 176 23.10 5.75 -16.36
C VAL A 176 21.88 6.53 -15.90
N VAL A 177 21.45 7.51 -16.71
CA VAL A 177 20.23 8.28 -16.48
C VAL A 177 19.34 8.26 -17.71
N PHE A 178 18.12 7.75 -17.55
CA PHE A 178 17.07 7.77 -18.57
C PHE A 178 16.23 9.04 -18.41
N LYS A 179 16.33 9.96 -19.36
CA LYS A 179 15.54 11.21 -19.40
C LYS A 179 14.56 11.29 -20.58
N ASP A 180 14.54 10.29 -21.44
CA ASP A 180 13.51 10.08 -22.45
C ASP A 180 12.55 8.99 -22.00
N LYS A 181 11.29 9.08 -22.42
CA LYS A 181 10.32 7.99 -22.27
C LYS A 181 10.70 6.84 -23.20
N MET A 182 10.64 5.61 -22.70
CA MET A 182 11.06 4.43 -23.46
C MET A 182 10.08 3.26 -23.33
N ASN A 183 9.75 2.67 -24.47
CA ASN A 183 9.04 1.39 -24.56
C ASN A 183 10.02 0.36 -25.10
N ILE A 184 10.56 -0.50 -24.23
CA ILE A 184 11.60 -1.47 -24.59
C ILE A 184 10.96 -2.83 -24.82
N THR A 185 11.03 -3.34 -26.05
CA THR A 185 10.24 -4.51 -26.44
C THR A 185 10.99 -5.83 -26.32
N GLU A 186 12.22 -5.95 -26.85
CA GLU A 186 12.91 -7.23 -27.00
C GLU A 186 14.02 -7.44 -25.97
N LEU A 187 14.92 -6.46 -25.79
CA LEU A 187 16.08 -6.57 -24.90
C LEU A 187 16.38 -5.26 -24.17
N LEU A 188 16.53 -5.34 -22.84
CA LEU A 188 17.19 -4.32 -22.03
C LEU A 188 18.48 -4.91 -21.43
N SER A 189 19.59 -4.18 -21.52
CA SER A 189 20.84 -4.50 -20.84
C SER A 189 21.48 -3.22 -20.29
N VAL A 190 21.49 -3.08 -18.96
CA VAL A 190 22.04 -1.96 -18.22
C VAL A 190 23.34 -2.39 -17.54
N ASN A 191 24.45 -2.12 -18.20
CA ASN A 191 25.79 -2.38 -17.66
C ASN A 191 26.27 -1.12 -16.93
N ALA A 192 25.71 -0.92 -15.73
CA ALA A 192 26.03 0.21 -14.85
C ALA A 192 25.94 -0.17 -13.38
N ASN A 193 26.61 0.59 -12.51
CA ASN A 193 26.49 0.46 -11.05
C ASN A 193 25.26 1.21 -10.53
N THR A 194 24.90 2.33 -11.17
CA THR A 194 23.74 3.16 -10.79
C THR A 194 22.83 3.44 -11.99
N LEU A 195 21.53 3.29 -11.80
CA LEU A 195 20.50 3.66 -12.77
C LEU A 195 19.51 4.65 -12.16
N SER A 196 19.23 5.73 -12.88
CA SER A 196 18.16 6.68 -12.54
C SER A 196 17.15 6.83 -13.69
N ILE A 197 15.89 6.53 -13.42
CA ILE A 197 14.79 6.65 -14.37
C ILE A 197 14.01 7.94 -14.07
N ARG A 198 14.02 8.89 -15.00
CA ARG A 198 13.39 10.23 -14.85
C ARG A 198 12.17 10.42 -15.74
N ARG A 199 11.88 9.46 -16.64
CA ARG A 199 10.73 9.42 -17.54
C ARG A 199 10.26 7.98 -17.70
N ASP A 200 9.01 7.82 -18.14
CA ASP A 200 8.34 6.52 -18.15
C ASP A 200 9.16 5.45 -18.89
N LEU A 201 9.24 4.27 -18.28
CA LEU A 201 9.85 3.08 -18.84
C LEU A 201 8.81 1.96 -18.85
N SER A 202 8.42 1.51 -20.03
CA SER A 202 7.62 0.29 -20.20
C SER A 202 8.47 -0.80 -20.80
N LEU A 203 8.40 -2.00 -20.24
CA LEU A 203 9.05 -3.18 -20.78
C LEU A 203 8.03 -4.09 -21.48
N GLY A 204 8.54 -4.92 -22.38
CA GLY A 204 7.80 -5.97 -23.07
C GLY A 204 7.04 -5.47 -24.29
N LYS A 205 6.64 -6.44 -25.11
CA LYS A 205 5.87 -6.23 -26.32
C LYS A 205 4.48 -6.81 -26.13
N GLU A 206 3.49 -5.95 -25.98
CA GLU A 206 2.11 -6.35 -25.91
C GLU A 206 1.58 -6.69 -27.31
N THR A 207 1.11 -7.93 -27.49
CA THR A 207 0.47 -8.40 -28.71
C THR A 207 -0.93 -8.87 -28.38
N PHE A 208 -1.93 -8.22 -28.98
CA PHE A 208 -3.33 -8.64 -28.83
C PHE A 208 -3.61 -9.88 -29.68
N ILE A 209 -4.25 -10.89 -29.08
CA ILE A 209 -4.71 -12.11 -29.74
C ILE A 209 -6.23 -11.98 -29.95
N GLY A 210 -6.70 -12.18 -31.18
CA GLY A 210 -8.13 -12.18 -31.49
C GLY A 210 -8.79 -10.80 -31.33
N SER A 211 -9.96 -10.75 -30.68
CA SER A 211 -10.85 -9.58 -30.56
C SER A 211 -10.34 -8.46 -29.62
N GLY A 212 -9.04 -8.41 -29.32
CA GLY A 212 -8.45 -7.38 -28.45
C GLY A 212 -8.69 -7.56 -26.94
N VAL A 213 -9.34 -8.67 -26.53
CA VAL A 213 -9.65 -8.97 -25.11
C VAL A 213 -8.48 -9.67 -24.41
N TYR A 214 -7.64 -10.39 -25.17
CA TYR A 214 -6.49 -11.09 -24.63
C TYR A 214 -5.22 -10.45 -25.19
N SER A 215 -4.33 -9.98 -24.32
CA SER A 215 -2.99 -9.58 -24.70
C SER A 215 -1.96 -10.59 -24.18
N LYS A 216 -1.00 -10.92 -25.03
CA LYS A 216 0.19 -11.68 -24.67
C LYS A 216 1.38 -10.71 -24.68
N VAL A 217 2.15 -10.70 -23.61
CA VAL A 217 3.40 -9.95 -23.57
C VAL A 217 4.57 -10.89 -23.90
N GLU A 218 5.40 -10.47 -24.85
CA GLU A 218 6.62 -11.17 -25.25
C GLU A 218 7.85 -10.26 -25.14
N GLY A 219 9.06 -10.81 -25.32
CA GLY A 219 10.31 -10.06 -25.27
C GLY A 219 10.81 -9.79 -23.85
N GLN A 220 11.28 -8.57 -23.58
CA GLN A 220 11.77 -8.14 -22.27
C GLN A 220 10.59 -7.95 -21.30
N ALA A 221 10.01 -9.03 -20.78
CA ALA A 221 8.84 -8.92 -19.89
C ALA A 221 9.19 -8.81 -18.41
N VAL A 222 10.42 -9.17 -18.02
CA VAL A 222 10.86 -9.24 -16.60
C VAL A 222 11.99 -8.24 -16.32
N TRP A 223 12.21 -7.95 -15.04
CA TRP A 223 13.43 -7.28 -14.58
C TRP A 223 14.25 -8.27 -13.74
N ASP A 224 15.47 -8.58 -14.18
CA ASP A 224 16.39 -9.50 -13.51
C ASP A 224 17.87 -9.14 -13.79
N ASN A 225 18.79 -10.01 -13.37
CA ASN A 225 20.23 -9.86 -13.48
C ASN A 225 20.71 -9.93 -14.93
N LYS A 226 19.90 -10.39 -15.88
CA LYS A 226 20.20 -10.28 -17.31
C LYS A 226 19.93 -8.86 -17.80
N ALA A 227 18.87 -8.23 -17.30
CA ALA A 227 18.56 -6.84 -17.60
C ALA A 227 19.57 -5.88 -16.96
N ALA A 228 20.04 -6.15 -15.74
CA ALA A 228 20.92 -5.26 -14.99
C ALA A 228 21.93 -6.06 -14.12
N PRO A 229 23.00 -6.63 -14.71
CA PRO A 229 23.90 -7.58 -14.03
C PRO A 229 24.76 -6.95 -12.95
N ASN A 230 25.26 -5.73 -13.17
CA ASN A 230 26.19 -5.05 -12.26
C ASN A 230 25.53 -3.96 -11.41
N LEU A 231 24.21 -3.81 -11.51
CA LEU A 231 23.48 -2.74 -10.85
C LEU A 231 23.50 -2.91 -9.34
N LYS A 232 23.83 -1.83 -8.64
CA LYS A 232 23.83 -1.74 -7.17
C LYS A 232 22.83 -0.71 -6.66
N SER A 233 22.61 0.37 -7.40
CA SER A 233 21.68 1.43 -7.02
C SER A 233 20.63 1.68 -8.09
N PHE A 234 19.35 1.46 -7.73
CA PHE A 234 18.20 1.75 -8.58
C PHE A 234 17.43 2.96 -8.03
N LYS A 235 17.12 3.93 -8.90
CA LYS A 235 16.34 5.13 -8.54
C LYS A 235 15.24 5.36 -9.57
N ASN A 236 13.98 5.31 -9.13
CA ASN A 236 12.82 5.59 -9.96
C ASN A 236 12.13 6.91 -9.54
N TYR A 237 12.00 7.82 -10.49
CA TYR A 237 11.29 9.10 -10.35
C TYR A 237 10.10 9.23 -11.34
N ALA A 238 9.74 8.14 -12.03
CA ALA A 238 8.71 8.12 -13.08
C ALA A 238 7.87 6.83 -13.01
N SER A 239 7.09 6.54 -14.05
CA SER A 239 6.37 5.26 -14.15
C SER A 239 7.25 4.18 -14.76
N VAL A 240 7.48 3.08 -14.03
CA VAL A 240 8.19 1.89 -14.51
C VAL A 240 7.21 0.72 -14.53
N LYS A 241 6.89 0.23 -15.73
CA LYS A 241 5.98 -0.89 -15.95
C LYS A 241 6.73 -2.13 -16.43
N ILE A 242 6.70 -3.19 -15.63
CA ILE A 242 7.37 -4.46 -15.88
C ILE A 242 6.28 -5.54 -15.98
N PRO A 243 5.95 -6.08 -17.16
CA PRO A 243 4.78 -6.96 -17.30
C PRO A 243 4.82 -8.26 -16.49
N GLY A 244 6.00 -8.80 -16.21
CA GLY A 244 6.21 -9.99 -15.41
C GLY A 244 6.85 -9.66 -14.05
N GLN A 245 7.66 -10.59 -13.54
CA GLN A 245 8.34 -10.42 -12.26
C GLN A 245 9.44 -9.36 -12.32
N ALA A 246 9.54 -8.57 -11.25
CA ALA A 246 10.62 -7.62 -11.03
C ALA A 246 11.49 -8.05 -9.86
N LYS A 247 12.73 -8.46 -10.14
CA LYS A 247 13.72 -8.93 -9.16
C LYS A 247 14.84 -7.91 -9.01
N PHE A 248 14.76 -7.11 -7.96
CA PHE A 248 15.76 -6.11 -7.61
C PHE A 248 16.70 -6.67 -6.55
N GLY A 249 17.73 -7.39 -6.96
CA GLY A 249 18.77 -7.89 -6.05
C GLY A 249 18.53 -9.29 -5.51
N THR A 250 17.32 -9.83 -5.61
CA THR A 250 16.97 -11.20 -5.19
C THR A 250 17.48 -12.31 -6.10
N ASP A 251 18.10 -11.95 -7.22
CA ASP A 251 18.49 -12.85 -8.31
C ASP A 251 20.01 -12.99 -8.46
N ARG A 252 20.76 -12.69 -7.41
CA ARG A 252 22.21 -12.59 -7.36
C ARG A 252 22.71 -12.83 -5.93
N ASP A 253 24.01 -13.04 -5.78
CA ASP A 253 24.60 -13.35 -4.47
C ASP A 253 24.67 -12.14 -3.52
N ASN A 254 24.82 -10.93 -4.07
CA ASN A 254 24.92 -9.70 -3.29
C ASN A 254 23.70 -8.80 -3.53
N PRO A 255 23.01 -8.35 -2.46
CA PRO A 255 21.87 -7.46 -2.59
C PRO A 255 22.27 -6.12 -3.21
N TYR A 256 21.28 -5.31 -3.59
CA TYR A 256 21.53 -3.93 -4.02
C TYR A 256 22.06 -3.12 -2.84
N ASP A 257 22.87 -2.10 -3.13
CA ASP A 257 23.24 -1.11 -2.12
C ASP A 257 22.00 -0.28 -1.76
N SER A 258 21.22 0.12 -2.76
CA SER A 258 20.03 0.95 -2.57
C SER A 258 18.95 0.74 -3.62
N TRP A 259 17.68 0.72 -3.20
CA TRP A 259 16.52 0.83 -4.07
C TRP A 259 15.66 2.02 -3.62
N LEU A 260 15.44 2.99 -4.51
CA LEU A 260 14.66 4.20 -4.25
C LEU A 260 13.53 4.31 -5.27
N ASN A 261 12.31 4.51 -4.80
CA ASN A 261 11.14 4.76 -5.63
C ASN A 261 10.36 5.99 -5.13
N GLU A 262 10.41 7.08 -5.89
CA GLU A 262 9.55 8.27 -5.71
C GLU A 262 8.40 8.30 -6.75
N GLY A 263 8.52 7.51 -7.83
CA GLY A 263 7.52 7.38 -8.88
C GLY A 263 6.56 6.19 -8.67
N THR A 264 6.15 5.56 -9.76
CA THR A 264 5.34 4.33 -9.73
C THR A 264 6.16 3.17 -10.25
N THR A 265 6.24 2.07 -9.50
CA THR A 265 6.76 0.79 -9.99
C THR A 265 5.62 -0.21 -10.04
N SER A 266 5.30 -0.71 -11.24
CA SER A 266 4.27 -1.73 -11.43
C SER A 266 4.82 -3.00 -12.04
N ALA A 267 4.46 -4.14 -11.46
CA ALA A 267 4.87 -5.45 -11.94
C ALA A 267 3.89 -6.56 -11.57
N GLN A 268 4.05 -7.78 -12.11
CA GLN A 268 3.27 -8.92 -11.63
C GLN A 268 3.62 -9.21 -10.16
N ASP A 269 4.92 -9.32 -9.87
CA ASP A 269 5.50 -9.47 -8.54
C ASP A 269 6.66 -8.49 -8.41
N ILE A 270 6.89 -7.96 -7.21
CA ILE A 270 8.07 -7.14 -6.90
C ILE A 270 8.84 -7.82 -5.75
N PHE A 271 10.08 -8.21 -6.05
CA PHE A 271 11.01 -8.80 -5.09
C PHE A 271 12.22 -7.88 -4.94
N ILE A 272 12.46 -7.35 -3.75
CA ILE A 272 13.54 -6.41 -3.46
C ILE A 272 14.45 -7.00 -2.39
N ASP A 273 15.75 -7.08 -2.68
CA ASP A 273 16.80 -7.39 -1.71
C ASP A 273 17.88 -6.32 -1.80
N ALA A 274 17.90 -5.42 -0.82
CA ALA A 274 18.79 -4.26 -0.82
C ALA A 274 19.15 -3.81 0.60
N THR A 275 20.36 -3.26 0.79
CA THR A 275 20.76 -2.73 2.11
C THR A 275 19.85 -1.58 2.54
N TYR A 276 19.53 -0.65 1.63
CA TYR A 276 18.62 0.47 1.86
C TYR A 276 17.46 0.45 0.86
N VAL A 277 16.23 0.43 1.36
CA VAL A 277 15.01 0.54 0.56
C VAL A 277 14.24 1.76 1.01
N GLU A 278 13.91 2.64 0.06
CA GLU A 278 13.02 3.76 0.27
C GLU A 278 11.93 3.77 -0.80
N ASN A 279 10.67 3.68 -0.36
CA ASN A 279 9.52 3.93 -1.20
C ASN A 279 8.77 5.16 -0.68
N SER A 280 8.78 6.21 -1.49
CA SER A 280 7.93 7.38 -1.29
C SER A 280 6.97 7.66 -2.44
N GLY A 281 6.79 6.66 -3.31
CA GLY A 281 5.83 6.67 -4.40
C GLY A 281 4.85 5.50 -4.29
N ILE A 282 4.51 4.94 -5.44
CA ILE A 282 3.51 3.87 -5.58
C ILE A 282 4.20 2.56 -6.00
N MET A 283 3.86 1.47 -5.34
CA MET A 283 4.10 0.10 -5.82
C MET A 283 2.76 -0.56 -6.13
N GLU A 284 2.61 -1.11 -7.33
CA GLU A 284 1.40 -1.76 -7.80
C GLU A 284 1.71 -3.16 -8.35
N THR A 285 1.11 -4.18 -7.73
CA THR A 285 1.28 -5.57 -8.16
C THR A 285 -0.02 -6.34 -8.21
N ASP A 286 -0.13 -7.24 -9.18
CA ASP A 286 -1.22 -8.21 -9.25
C ASP A 286 -1.04 -9.33 -8.22
N ALA A 287 0.21 -9.67 -7.90
CA ALA A 287 0.58 -10.69 -6.93
C ALA A 287 1.43 -10.06 -5.82
N THR A 288 2.59 -10.62 -5.46
CA THR A 288 3.27 -10.33 -4.18
C THR A 288 4.28 -9.18 -4.27
N VAL A 289 4.38 -8.41 -3.18
CA VAL A 289 5.52 -7.52 -2.87
C VAL A 289 6.31 -8.12 -1.71
N ASP A 290 7.58 -8.47 -1.93
CA ASP A 290 8.48 -9.00 -0.92
C ASP A 290 9.74 -8.13 -0.85
N ILE A 291 10.01 -7.59 0.33
CA ILE A 291 11.11 -6.68 0.59
C ILE A 291 11.98 -7.26 1.70
N ASN A 292 13.24 -7.48 1.38
CA ASN A 292 14.32 -7.77 2.32
C ASN A 292 15.28 -6.58 2.37
N ALA A 293 15.43 -5.96 3.54
CA ALA A 293 16.32 -4.83 3.69
C ALA A 293 16.99 -4.70 5.06
N GLN A 294 18.14 -4.04 5.13
CA GLN A 294 18.65 -3.61 6.44
C GLN A 294 17.88 -2.39 6.95
N GLN A 295 17.66 -1.41 6.09
CA GLN A 295 16.91 -0.19 6.37
C GLN A 295 15.75 -0.08 5.38
N LEU A 296 14.51 -0.12 5.89
CA LEU A 296 13.30 0.06 5.11
C LEU A 296 12.60 1.35 5.52
N VAL A 297 12.36 2.24 4.55
CA VAL A 297 11.62 3.48 4.73
C VAL A 297 10.43 3.52 3.77
N LEU A 298 9.22 3.57 4.31
CA LEU A 298 7.99 3.72 3.55
C LEU A 298 7.33 5.06 3.92
N GLN A 299 7.39 6.08 3.07
CA GLN A 299 6.91 7.42 3.44
C GLN A 299 6.10 8.15 2.36
N ASN A 300 4.96 8.75 2.68
CA ASN A 300 4.13 9.50 1.71
C ASN A 300 3.75 8.69 0.45
N GLY A 301 3.49 7.40 0.60
CA GLY A 301 3.42 6.45 -0.50
C GLY A 301 2.32 5.41 -0.31
N GLN A 302 2.21 4.52 -1.29
CA GLN A 302 1.20 3.48 -1.33
C GLN A 302 1.78 2.17 -1.88
N ILE A 303 1.32 1.06 -1.29
CA ILE A 303 1.60 -0.28 -1.77
C ILE A 303 0.26 -0.99 -2.00
N ASN A 304 0.01 -1.35 -3.26
CA ASN A 304 -1.14 -2.12 -3.68
C ASN A 304 -0.66 -3.47 -4.19
N THR A 305 -1.06 -4.54 -3.51
CA THR A 305 -0.73 -5.91 -3.91
C THR A 305 -2.01 -6.75 -3.92
N GLY A 306 -2.23 -7.48 -5.00
CA GLY A 306 -3.34 -8.43 -5.10
C GLY A 306 -3.14 -9.69 -4.24
N GLU A 307 -1.93 -9.95 -3.78
CA GLU A 307 -1.62 -11.04 -2.84
C GLU A 307 -0.96 -10.52 -1.56
N SER A 308 0.32 -10.85 -1.33
CA SER A 308 0.98 -10.62 -0.05
C SER A 308 1.91 -9.42 -0.05
N LEU A 309 1.97 -8.73 1.08
CA LEU A 309 3.02 -7.77 1.40
C LEU A 309 3.92 -8.36 2.49
N ILE A 310 5.17 -8.65 2.13
CA ILE A 310 6.16 -9.26 3.03
C ILE A 310 7.28 -8.25 3.27
N LEU A 311 7.45 -7.86 4.53
CA LEU A 311 8.43 -6.86 4.95
C LEU A 311 9.42 -7.50 5.94
N ASN A 312 10.60 -7.85 5.44
CA ASN A 312 11.74 -8.31 6.21
C ASN A 312 12.73 -7.16 6.37
N ALA A 313 12.93 -6.67 7.59
CA ALA A 313 13.85 -5.56 7.84
C ALA A 313 14.61 -5.66 9.16
N GLU A 314 15.83 -5.12 9.23
CA GLU A 314 16.44 -4.84 10.53
C GLU A 314 15.75 -3.63 11.17
N ASN A 315 15.65 -2.53 10.42
CA ASN A 315 15.03 -1.29 10.86
C ASN A 315 13.96 -0.88 9.85
N PHE A 316 12.72 -0.76 10.31
CA PHE A 316 11.57 -0.36 9.51
C PHE A 316 10.99 0.95 10.03
N LYS A 317 10.90 1.94 9.14
CA LYS A 317 10.21 3.20 9.37
C LYS A 317 9.07 3.37 8.38
N MET A 318 7.89 3.74 8.86
CA MET A 318 6.78 4.12 8.00
C MET A 318 6.07 5.39 8.46
N ARG A 319 5.58 6.19 7.52
CA ARG A 319 4.75 7.37 7.79
C ARG A 319 3.90 7.72 6.57
N PHE A 320 2.68 8.21 6.78
CA PHE A 320 1.78 8.63 5.69
C PHE A 320 1.66 7.55 4.61
N GLN A 321 1.48 6.29 5.03
CA GLN A 321 1.32 5.14 4.15
C GLN A 321 -0.15 4.77 4.00
N THR A 322 -0.55 4.45 2.77
CA THR A 322 -1.85 3.81 2.50
C THR A 322 -1.60 2.52 1.72
N ASN A 323 -1.85 1.38 2.35
CA ASN A 323 -1.57 0.08 1.73
C ASN A 323 -2.86 -0.74 1.56
N THR A 324 -2.98 -1.44 0.44
CA THR A 324 -4.07 -2.39 0.17
C THR A 324 -3.46 -3.74 -0.19
N ILE A 325 -3.88 -4.77 0.53
CA ILE A 325 -3.27 -6.10 0.49
C ILE A 325 -4.36 -7.16 0.31
N GLY A 326 -4.29 -7.92 -0.77
CA GLY A 326 -5.34 -8.90 -1.09
C GLY A 326 -5.32 -10.16 -0.22
N THR A 327 -4.16 -10.62 0.26
CA THR A 327 -4.08 -11.89 1.00
C THR A 327 -3.36 -11.84 2.34
N ARG A 328 -2.10 -11.38 2.43
CA ARG A 328 -1.36 -11.49 3.70
C ARG A 328 -0.35 -10.37 3.92
N LEU A 329 -0.36 -9.80 5.13
CA LEU A 329 0.68 -8.91 5.62
C LEU A 329 1.62 -9.71 6.50
N VAL A 330 2.92 -9.65 6.20
CA VAL A 330 3.97 -10.22 7.04
C VAL A 330 4.94 -9.12 7.44
N LEU A 331 5.07 -8.92 8.75
CA LEU A 331 6.04 -8.03 9.37
C LEU A 331 7.10 -8.88 10.08
N ASN A 332 8.34 -8.77 9.62
CA ASN A 332 9.49 -9.39 10.25
C ASN A 332 10.57 -8.33 10.48
N VAL A 333 10.53 -7.69 11.65
CA VAL A 333 11.42 -6.58 12.00
C VAL A 333 12.21 -6.95 13.25
N SER A 334 13.54 -6.96 13.16
CA SER A 334 14.40 -7.45 14.25
C SER A 334 14.84 -6.37 15.24
N ASN A 335 15.05 -5.13 14.79
CA ASN A 335 15.63 -4.07 15.62
C ASN A 335 14.62 -2.95 15.93
N VAL A 336 14.38 -2.04 14.99
CA VAL A 336 13.52 -0.85 15.22
C VAL A 336 12.29 -0.89 14.31
N LEU A 337 11.11 -0.81 14.92
CA LEU A 337 9.84 -0.60 14.23
C LEU A 337 9.26 0.77 14.58
N SER A 338 9.32 1.74 13.68
CA SER A 338 8.79 3.08 13.93
C SER A 338 7.76 3.47 12.89
N ASP A 339 6.55 3.79 13.33
CA ASP A 339 5.49 4.22 12.44
C ASP A 339 5.28 5.73 12.40
N GLY A 340 6.23 6.52 12.91
CA GLY A 340 6.11 7.97 12.98
C GLY A 340 5.21 8.49 14.11
N GLY A 341 4.61 7.59 14.90
CA GLY A 341 3.81 7.89 16.07
C GLY A 341 2.47 8.58 15.77
N VAL A 342 1.94 9.27 16.77
CA VAL A 342 0.67 9.98 16.66
C VAL A 342 0.65 10.94 15.47
N GLY A 343 -0.40 10.85 14.64
CA GLY A 343 -0.57 11.67 13.44
C GLY A 343 0.28 11.23 12.25
N ALA A 344 0.86 10.03 12.29
CA ALA A 344 1.54 9.45 11.15
C ALA A 344 0.60 9.01 10.02
N GLN A 345 -0.68 8.77 10.32
CA GLN A 345 -1.72 8.44 9.33
C GLN A 345 -1.32 7.25 8.44
N ASN A 346 -0.88 6.15 9.05
CA ASN A 346 -0.66 4.91 8.32
C ASN A 346 -1.96 4.10 8.33
N THR A 347 -2.45 3.71 7.16
CA THR A 347 -3.62 2.86 7.00
C THR A 347 -3.25 1.65 6.17
N ILE A 348 -3.56 0.46 6.69
CA ILE A 348 -3.36 -0.82 6.00
C ILE A 348 -4.72 -1.51 5.91
N THR A 349 -5.22 -1.70 4.69
CA THR A 349 -6.41 -2.51 4.43
C THR A 349 -5.97 -3.87 3.92
N ILE A 350 -6.52 -4.93 4.53
CA ILE A 350 -6.13 -6.28 4.20
C ILE A 350 -7.32 -7.25 4.20
N ASP A 351 -7.43 -8.04 3.12
CA ASP A 351 -8.51 -9.00 2.92
C ASP A 351 -8.17 -10.43 3.38
N GLY A 352 -6.98 -10.62 3.98
CA GLY A 352 -6.57 -11.87 4.61
C GLY A 352 -5.55 -11.69 5.76
N GLY A 353 -4.75 -12.71 6.09
CA GLY A 353 -4.07 -12.78 7.39
C GLY A 353 -3.06 -11.66 7.70
N VAL A 354 -2.85 -11.39 8.99
CA VAL A 354 -1.81 -10.46 9.49
C VAL A 354 -0.83 -11.23 10.36
N VAL A 355 0.47 -11.07 10.11
CA VAL A 355 1.52 -11.78 10.83
C VAL A 355 2.61 -10.79 11.29
N LEU A 356 2.86 -10.71 12.60
CA LEU A 356 4.11 -10.21 13.16
C LEU A 356 4.96 -11.41 13.58
N GLN A 357 6.02 -11.71 12.83
CA GLN A 357 6.82 -12.92 13.03
C GLN A 357 7.60 -12.93 14.34
N GLN A 358 8.07 -11.76 14.79
CA GLN A 358 8.83 -11.60 16.02
C GLN A 358 8.64 -10.20 16.58
N LYS A 359 8.86 -10.05 17.89
CA LYS A 359 8.94 -8.76 18.55
C LYS A 359 10.21 -8.02 18.09
N PRO A 360 10.11 -6.77 17.58
CA PRO A 360 11.30 -5.94 17.35
C PRO A 360 11.95 -5.54 18.67
N THR A 361 13.27 -5.31 18.67
CA THR A 361 14.00 -4.84 19.86
C THR A 361 13.39 -3.57 20.47
N SER A 362 12.87 -2.67 19.64
CA SER A 362 12.15 -1.48 20.08
C SER A 362 11.14 -0.96 19.05
N GLY A 363 10.18 -0.18 19.54
CA GLY A 363 9.20 0.51 18.72
C GLY A 363 7.80 -0.12 18.68
N ASP A 364 6.87 0.64 18.11
CA ASP A 364 5.43 0.42 18.16
C ASP A 364 4.76 0.92 16.86
N LEU A 365 3.48 0.56 16.70
CA LEU A 365 2.59 0.89 15.59
C LEU A 365 1.41 1.77 16.05
N LEU A 366 1.62 2.66 17.04
CA LEU A 366 0.56 3.47 17.67
C LEU A 366 -0.08 4.54 16.76
N GLY A 367 0.61 4.95 15.70
CA GLY A 367 0.11 5.80 14.62
C GLY A 367 -0.52 5.05 13.44
N THR A 368 -0.70 3.72 13.57
CA THR A 368 -1.15 2.84 12.50
C THR A 368 -2.55 2.29 12.74
N GLU A 369 -3.37 2.32 11.69
CA GLU A 369 -4.67 1.66 11.60
C GLU A 369 -4.58 0.45 10.66
N ILE A 370 -4.92 -0.74 11.18
CA ILE A 370 -5.10 -1.96 10.38
C ILE A 370 -6.60 -2.23 10.26
N ILE A 371 -7.07 -2.33 9.02
CA ILE A 371 -8.43 -2.71 8.67
C ILE A 371 -8.36 -4.14 8.11
N ALA A 372 -8.66 -5.11 8.95
CA ALA A 372 -8.69 -6.52 8.59
C ALA A 372 -10.11 -6.90 8.15
N THR A 373 -10.26 -7.37 6.91
CA THR A 373 -11.53 -7.77 6.31
C THR A 373 -11.56 -9.27 6.10
N ALA A 374 -12.53 -9.95 6.72
CA ALA A 374 -12.80 -11.36 6.49
C ALA A 374 -14.06 -11.49 5.63
N GLU A 375 -13.98 -12.21 4.49
CA GLU A 375 -15.15 -12.49 3.65
C GLU A 375 -16.13 -13.48 4.31
N ASP A 376 -17.32 -13.63 3.72
CA ASP A 376 -18.32 -14.60 4.17
C ASP A 376 -17.71 -16.01 4.34
N PHE A 377 -17.93 -16.62 5.49
CA PHE A 377 -17.47 -17.98 5.85
C PHE A 377 -15.94 -18.17 5.92
N VAL A 378 -15.16 -17.09 5.95
CA VAL A 378 -13.69 -17.14 6.07
C VAL A 378 -13.26 -16.97 7.53
N SER A 379 -12.26 -17.75 7.95
CA SER A 379 -11.51 -17.51 9.19
C SER A 379 -10.16 -16.91 8.84
N GLN A 380 -9.87 -15.72 9.36
CA GLN A 380 -8.68 -14.94 9.06
C GLN A 380 -7.75 -14.94 10.28
N ASP A 381 -6.50 -15.32 10.05
CA ASP A 381 -5.50 -15.38 11.12
C ASP A 381 -4.89 -14.00 11.41
N ILE A 382 -4.78 -13.69 12.70
CA ILE A 382 -3.96 -12.60 13.23
C ILE A 382 -2.92 -13.25 14.16
N ASP A 383 -1.71 -13.43 13.64
CA ASP A 383 -0.56 -14.00 14.35
C ASP A 383 0.34 -12.85 14.84
N TRP A 384 0.54 -12.71 16.14
CA TRP A 384 1.24 -11.55 16.70
C TRP A 384 2.26 -11.90 17.78
N ASN A 385 3.53 -12.06 17.39
CA ASN A 385 4.57 -12.54 18.30
C ASN A 385 5.24 -11.43 19.13
N ALA A 386 4.44 -10.64 19.84
CA ALA A 386 4.93 -9.70 20.85
C ALA A 386 4.80 -10.27 22.28
N ASP A 387 5.47 -9.64 23.25
CA ASP A 387 5.51 -10.11 24.63
C ASP A 387 4.19 -9.84 25.35
N ASP A 388 3.74 -10.78 26.18
CA ASP A 388 2.68 -10.56 27.14
C ASP A 388 3.21 -9.86 28.43
N HIS A 389 2.79 -8.60 28.62
CA HIS A 389 3.06 -7.81 29.82
C HIS A 389 1.88 -7.77 30.80
N GLY A 390 0.87 -8.61 30.62
CA GLY A 390 -0.37 -8.60 31.38
C GLY A 390 -1.24 -7.38 31.07
N ALA A 391 -2.28 -7.18 31.88
CA ALA A 391 -3.13 -5.99 31.82
C ALA A 391 -2.39 -4.76 32.38
N SER A 392 -1.38 -4.29 31.64
CA SER A 392 -0.47 -3.22 32.05
C SER A 392 -0.17 -2.27 30.88
N VAL A 393 -0.08 -0.98 31.19
CA VAL A 393 0.32 0.05 30.22
C VAL A 393 1.73 -0.17 29.63
N LYS A 394 2.55 -1.01 30.27
CA LYS A 394 3.89 -1.37 29.78
C LYS A 394 3.86 -2.05 28.40
N GLY A 395 2.78 -2.74 28.06
CA GLY A 395 2.64 -3.38 26.76
C GLY A 395 2.44 -2.42 25.59
N PHE A 396 2.22 -1.12 25.85
CA PHE A 396 2.11 -0.07 24.83
C PHE A 396 3.43 0.64 24.53
N LYS A 397 4.56 0.09 24.97
CA LYS A 397 5.88 0.72 24.80
C LYS A 397 6.92 -0.32 24.41
N ASN A 398 7.50 -0.16 23.21
CA ASN A 398 8.51 -1.04 22.64
C ASN A 398 8.06 -2.51 22.59
N ASN A 399 6.81 -2.73 22.19
CA ASN A 399 6.22 -4.06 22.14
C ASN A 399 5.39 -4.28 20.87
N ALA A 400 5.66 -3.53 19.81
CA ALA A 400 4.85 -3.54 18.59
C ALA A 400 3.36 -3.29 18.90
N ALA A 401 3.05 -2.36 19.82
CA ALA A 401 1.65 -2.04 20.14
C ALA A 401 0.97 -1.33 18.97
N LEU A 402 -0.27 -1.67 18.67
CA LEU A 402 -1.01 -1.17 17.52
C LEU A 402 -1.94 -0.01 17.89
N GLY A 403 -2.00 1.02 17.05
CA GLY A 403 -2.84 2.19 17.25
C GLY A 403 -4.32 1.89 17.12
N LYS A 404 -4.73 1.25 16.02
CA LYS A 404 -6.12 0.87 15.81
C LYS A 404 -6.23 -0.41 15.00
N LEU A 405 -7.09 -1.31 15.45
CA LEU A 405 -7.47 -2.52 14.75
C LEU A 405 -8.96 -2.50 14.47
N ILE A 406 -9.35 -2.53 13.20
CA ILE A 406 -10.75 -2.66 12.78
C ILE A 406 -10.94 -4.04 12.21
N LEU A 407 -11.85 -4.79 12.80
CA LEU A 407 -12.27 -6.11 12.34
C LEU A 407 -13.56 -5.94 11.53
N LYS A 408 -13.49 -6.15 10.21
CA LYS A 408 -14.63 -6.12 9.29
C LYS A 408 -15.00 -7.54 8.90
N ASN A 409 -16.10 -8.03 9.46
CA ASN A 409 -16.54 -9.40 9.26
C ASN A 409 -17.61 -9.52 8.16
N GLY A 410 -17.48 -10.53 7.31
CA GLY A 410 -18.58 -11.10 6.54
C GLY A 410 -19.45 -12.00 7.40
N LYS A 411 -20.45 -12.62 6.79
CA LYS A 411 -21.36 -13.59 7.44
C LYS A 411 -20.59 -14.81 7.92
N LEU A 412 -20.79 -15.20 9.18
CA LEU A 412 -20.16 -16.38 9.80
C LEU A 412 -18.63 -16.42 9.63
N SER A 413 -17.99 -15.27 9.48
CA SER A 413 -16.54 -15.13 9.43
C SER A 413 -15.97 -14.98 10.84
N LYS A 414 -14.68 -15.29 11.00
CA LYS A 414 -13.98 -15.19 12.28
C LYS A 414 -12.57 -14.61 12.10
N PHE A 415 -12.11 -13.90 13.11
CA PHE A 415 -10.72 -13.53 13.28
C PHE A 415 -10.12 -14.42 14.36
N GLU A 416 -9.10 -15.20 13.98
CA GLU A 416 -8.40 -16.12 14.87
C GLU A 416 -7.10 -15.47 15.35
N PHE A 417 -7.04 -15.14 16.63
CA PHE A 417 -5.86 -14.55 17.25
C PHE A 417 -4.95 -15.64 17.81
N ASN A 418 -3.72 -15.63 17.31
CA ASN A 418 -2.71 -16.65 17.52
C ASN A 418 -1.34 -16.03 17.85
N GLY A 419 -0.46 -16.85 18.41
CA GLY A 419 0.96 -16.52 18.56
C GLY A 419 1.82 -17.77 18.37
N SER A 420 3.14 -17.58 18.47
CA SER A 420 4.12 -18.64 18.41
C SER A 420 3.87 -19.69 19.50
N LYS A 421 4.12 -20.96 19.18
CA LYS A 421 3.90 -22.08 20.12
C LYS A 421 4.84 -22.07 21.34
N GLU A 422 5.86 -21.20 21.36
CA GLU A 422 6.97 -21.22 22.33
C GLU A 422 6.87 -20.15 23.42
N GLY A 423 5.87 -19.26 23.42
CA GLY A 423 5.76 -18.17 24.40
C GLY A 423 4.33 -17.74 24.77
N ASP A 424 4.20 -17.00 25.87
CA ASP A 424 3.00 -16.21 26.18
C ASP A 424 3.02 -14.96 25.28
N ASN A 425 2.32 -15.04 24.14
CA ASN A 425 2.24 -13.94 23.18
C ASN A 425 0.98 -13.11 23.38
N ALA A 426 1.08 -11.81 23.08
CA ALA A 426 -0.06 -10.93 23.14
C ALA A 426 0.02 -9.78 22.12
N ILE A 427 -1.15 -9.26 21.76
CA ILE A 427 -1.28 -7.98 21.03
C ILE A 427 -1.86 -6.92 21.95
N TYR A 428 -1.27 -5.72 21.92
CA TYR A 428 -1.77 -4.53 22.62
C TYR A 428 -2.31 -3.54 21.60
N VAL A 429 -3.61 -3.22 21.69
CA VAL A 429 -4.31 -2.35 20.74
C VAL A 429 -4.88 -1.13 21.47
N ASP A 430 -4.53 0.07 21.04
CA ASP A 430 -5.04 1.31 21.63
C ASP A 430 -6.57 1.39 21.40
N TYR A 431 -7.04 1.18 20.17
CA TYR A 431 -8.47 1.06 19.88
C TYR A 431 -8.83 -0.19 19.07
N LEU A 432 -9.67 -1.06 19.65
CA LEU A 432 -10.18 -2.27 19.01
C LEU A 432 -11.63 -2.07 18.55
N GLU A 433 -11.86 -2.08 17.24
CA GLU A 433 -13.16 -1.84 16.63
C GLU A 433 -13.72 -3.11 15.99
N PHE A 434 -14.95 -3.47 16.37
CA PHE A 434 -15.74 -4.51 15.72
C PHE A 434 -16.75 -3.85 14.78
N ASN A 435 -16.43 -3.76 13.50
CA ASN A 435 -17.22 -2.99 12.55
C ASN A 435 -18.63 -3.57 12.41
N GLY A 436 -19.64 -2.72 12.60
CA GLY A 436 -21.05 -3.11 12.49
C GLY A 436 -21.61 -3.90 13.67
N LEU A 437 -20.80 -4.24 14.68
CA LEU A 437 -21.29 -4.87 15.91
C LEU A 437 -21.69 -3.84 16.97
N THR A 438 -22.67 -4.23 17.77
CA THR A 438 -23.23 -3.48 18.89
C THR A 438 -23.21 -4.35 20.16
N LYS A 439 -23.60 -3.76 21.30
CA LYS A 439 -23.72 -4.50 22.57
C LYS A 439 -24.65 -5.71 22.44
N ASP A 440 -25.71 -5.62 21.63
CA ASP A 440 -26.71 -6.68 21.50
C ASP A 440 -26.16 -7.94 20.80
N ASP A 441 -25.01 -7.81 20.11
CA ASP A 441 -24.32 -8.92 19.45
C ASP A 441 -23.44 -9.72 20.42
N ILE A 442 -23.23 -9.22 21.64
CA ILE A 442 -22.53 -9.95 22.70
C ILE A 442 -23.46 -11.00 23.29
N SER A 443 -23.13 -12.27 23.13
CA SER A 443 -23.95 -13.39 23.64
C SER A 443 -23.07 -14.45 24.32
N ASP A 444 -23.54 -14.97 25.45
CA ASP A 444 -22.88 -16.04 26.22
C ASP A 444 -21.39 -15.79 26.54
N GLY A 445 -20.99 -14.52 26.70
CA GLY A 445 -19.60 -14.14 26.99
C GLY A 445 -18.65 -14.26 25.78
N VAL A 446 -19.19 -14.24 24.57
CA VAL A 446 -18.46 -14.40 23.31
C VAL A 446 -18.87 -13.29 22.33
N ILE A 447 -17.91 -12.84 21.53
CA ILE A 447 -18.14 -11.97 20.38
C ILE A 447 -18.12 -12.88 19.13
N PRO A 448 -19.18 -12.91 18.31
CA PRO A 448 -19.36 -13.94 17.28
C PRO A 448 -18.24 -14.01 16.23
N VAL A 449 -17.53 -12.89 16.03
CA VAL A 449 -16.49 -12.72 15.01
C VAL A 449 -15.09 -13.01 15.53
N LEU A 450 -14.94 -13.32 16.83
CA LEU A 450 -13.64 -13.39 17.49
C LEU A 450 -13.38 -14.79 18.05
N ASP A 451 -12.21 -15.32 17.75
CA ASP A 451 -11.64 -16.50 18.40
C ASP A 451 -10.22 -16.16 18.87
N ILE A 452 -9.90 -16.42 20.13
CA ILE A 452 -8.58 -16.21 20.70
C ILE A 452 -8.07 -17.57 21.15
N LYS A 453 -7.00 -18.08 20.54
CA LYS A 453 -6.50 -19.43 20.85
C LYS A 453 -5.81 -19.50 22.21
N GLU A 454 -5.57 -20.71 22.68
CA GLU A 454 -4.84 -20.94 23.93
C GLU A 454 -3.39 -20.46 23.78
N GLY A 455 -2.84 -19.88 24.84
CA GLY A 455 -1.48 -19.30 24.83
C GLY A 455 -1.39 -17.87 24.24
N PHE A 456 -2.52 -17.29 23.80
CA PHE A 456 -2.56 -15.93 23.27
C PHE A 456 -3.50 -15.02 24.05
N ARG A 457 -3.15 -13.72 24.15
CA ARG A 457 -3.99 -12.70 24.78
C ARG A 457 -4.13 -11.45 23.91
N VAL A 458 -5.34 -10.87 23.93
CA VAL A 458 -5.66 -9.59 23.29
C VAL A 458 -5.89 -8.57 24.39
N TYR A 459 -5.03 -7.56 24.42
CA TYR A 459 -5.18 -6.41 25.29
C TYR A 459 -5.67 -5.22 24.48
N PHE A 460 -6.70 -4.55 24.96
CA PHE A 460 -7.24 -3.35 24.32
C PHE A 460 -7.43 -2.22 25.33
N ALA A 461 -7.25 -0.97 24.90
CA ALA A 461 -7.49 0.18 25.78
C ALA A 461 -8.90 0.75 25.64
N ALA A 462 -9.47 0.81 24.44
CA ALA A 462 -10.88 1.12 24.24
C ALA A 462 -11.48 0.32 23.07
N SER A 463 -12.81 0.27 23.03
CA SER A 463 -13.57 -0.39 21.96
C SER A 463 -14.87 0.36 21.67
N ASN A 464 -15.48 0.07 20.52
CA ASN A 464 -16.87 0.46 20.21
C ASN A 464 -17.90 -0.35 21.01
N LEU A 465 -17.53 -1.54 21.48
CA LEU A 465 -18.33 -2.33 22.43
C LEU A 465 -18.02 -1.91 23.88
N PRO A 466 -18.97 -2.11 24.83
CA PRO A 466 -18.73 -1.78 26.24
C PRO A 466 -17.52 -2.53 26.80
N ALA A 467 -16.47 -1.80 27.17
CA ALA A 467 -15.19 -2.38 27.56
C ALA A 467 -15.30 -3.29 28.79
N GLU A 468 -16.19 -2.95 29.72
CA GLU A 468 -16.45 -3.71 30.94
C GLU A 468 -17.15 -5.03 30.69
N GLU A 469 -17.97 -5.11 29.65
CA GLU A 469 -18.72 -6.33 29.32
C GLU A 469 -17.84 -7.35 28.61
N ILE A 470 -16.86 -6.87 27.83
CA ILE A 470 -15.94 -7.72 27.07
C ILE A 470 -14.63 -8.03 27.83
N ASP A 471 -14.30 -7.29 28.90
CA ASP A 471 -13.14 -7.58 29.75
C ASP A 471 -13.32 -8.91 30.49
N GLY A 472 -12.35 -9.82 30.33
CA GLY A 472 -12.37 -11.13 30.95
C GLY A 472 -13.00 -12.23 30.08
N MET A 473 -13.55 -11.89 28.92
CA MET A 473 -14.06 -12.90 27.96
C MET A 473 -12.96 -13.86 27.50
N TYR A 474 -13.37 -15.00 26.94
CA TYR A 474 -12.47 -16.06 26.48
C TYR A 474 -11.53 -16.57 27.59
N ASN A 475 -12.06 -16.79 28.80
CA ASN A 475 -11.30 -17.22 29.98
C ASN A 475 -10.16 -16.24 30.35
N GLY A 476 -10.42 -14.94 30.23
CA GLY A 476 -9.45 -13.90 30.57
C GLY A 476 -8.41 -13.61 29.49
N ARG A 477 -8.62 -14.07 28.25
CA ARG A 477 -7.73 -13.80 27.11
C ARG A 477 -8.03 -12.48 26.40
N LEU A 478 -9.26 -11.98 26.49
CA LEU A 478 -9.58 -10.61 26.08
C LEU A 478 -9.59 -9.71 27.32
N ARG A 479 -8.70 -8.73 27.39
CA ARG A 479 -8.49 -7.93 28.62
C ARG A 479 -8.42 -6.44 28.35
N TRP A 480 -9.12 -5.67 29.18
CA TRP A 480 -9.16 -4.23 29.10
C TRP A 480 -8.05 -3.57 29.92
N ILE A 481 -7.32 -2.63 29.31
CA ILE A 481 -6.29 -1.80 29.98
C ILE A 481 -6.84 -0.39 30.17
N LYS A 482 -7.75 -0.27 31.14
CA LYS A 482 -8.47 0.98 31.46
C LYS A 482 -7.57 2.17 31.82
N ASP A 483 -6.38 1.93 32.33
CA ASP A 483 -5.48 3.00 32.77
C ASP A 483 -4.70 3.61 31.60
N TYR A 484 -4.64 2.96 30.44
CA TYR A 484 -3.95 3.50 29.26
C TYR A 484 -4.86 4.51 28.55
N PRO A 485 -4.54 5.81 28.53
CA PRO A 485 -5.36 6.79 27.83
C PRO A 485 -5.21 6.67 26.32
N GLY A 486 -4.04 6.28 25.80
CA GLY A 486 -3.78 6.16 24.36
C GLY A 486 -3.99 7.44 23.56
N TYR A 487 -3.79 7.36 22.24
CA TYR A 487 -4.18 8.42 21.33
C TYR A 487 -5.62 8.20 20.88
N ASN A 488 -5.94 7.00 20.40
CA ASN A 488 -7.25 6.63 19.86
C ASN A 488 -8.28 6.31 20.96
N SER A 489 -7.80 5.92 22.15
CA SER A 489 -8.64 5.64 23.31
C SER A 489 -8.82 6.82 24.28
N SER A 490 -8.28 8.01 24.01
CA SER A 490 -8.27 9.09 25.02
C SER A 490 -9.48 10.02 24.93
N MET A 491 -9.84 10.60 26.07
CA MET A 491 -10.76 11.73 26.17
C MET A 491 -10.16 12.81 27.09
N PRO A 492 -10.23 14.11 26.73
CA PRO A 492 -9.80 15.18 27.63
C PRO A 492 -10.74 15.26 28.84
N LEU A 493 -10.15 15.50 30.01
CA LEU A 493 -10.87 15.74 31.26
C LEU A 493 -10.26 16.94 31.99
N TYR A 494 -11.08 17.94 32.25
CA TYR A 494 -10.71 19.09 33.06
C TYR A 494 -10.81 18.74 34.55
N ILE A 495 -9.77 19.03 35.33
CA ILE A 495 -9.73 18.74 36.77
C ILE A 495 -9.99 20.04 37.54
N SER A 496 -11.20 20.22 38.04
CA SER A 496 -11.75 21.53 38.50
C SER A 496 -10.98 22.25 39.61
N GLY A 497 -10.35 21.54 40.54
CA GLY A 497 -9.51 22.12 41.60
C GLY A 497 -8.05 22.33 41.19
N THR A 498 -7.74 22.15 39.91
CA THR A 498 -6.46 22.51 39.28
C THR A 498 -6.73 23.32 38.00
N ASP A 499 -5.73 23.99 37.45
CA ASP A 499 -5.85 24.61 36.11
C ASP A 499 -5.33 23.67 35.01
N LYS A 500 -5.57 22.35 35.17
CA LYS A 500 -5.03 21.31 34.28
C LYS A 500 -6.15 20.50 33.60
N THR A 501 -5.93 20.23 32.31
CA THR A 501 -6.67 19.22 31.55
C THR A 501 -5.78 18.01 31.35
N ILE A 502 -6.25 16.84 31.76
CA ILE A 502 -5.55 15.58 31.59
C ILE A 502 -6.21 14.76 30.48
N ARG A 503 -5.49 13.76 29.95
CA ARG A 503 -6.09 12.75 29.07
C ARG A 503 -6.30 11.48 29.87
N VAL A 504 -7.52 10.97 29.83
CA VAL A 504 -7.91 9.71 30.47
C VAL A 504 -8.44 8.77 29.41
N ASN A 505 -8.42 7.47 29.69
CA ASN A 505 -9.07 6.50 28.83
C ASN A 505 -10.58 6.80 28.74
N ARG A 506 -11.10 6.84 27.51
CA ARG A 506 -12.48 7.22 27.22
C ARG A 506 -13.47 6.24 27.82
N SER A 507 -13.23 4.94 27.66
CA SER A 507 -14.10 3.90 28.19
C SER A 507 -14.08 3.93 29.71
N PHE A 508 -12.93 4.21 30.32
CA PHE A 508 -12.82 4.28 31.77
C PHE A 508 -13.54 5.50 32.35
N ARG A 509 -13.40 6.65 31.71
CA ARG A 509 -14.11 7.88 32.07
C ARG A 509 -15.62 7.77 31.86
N GLN A 510 -16.07 7.03 30.86
CA GLN A 510 -17.49 6.84 30.55
C GLN A 510 -18.11 5.65 31.30
N SER A 511 -17.31 4.92 32.08
CA SER A 511 -17.74 3.72 32.78
C SER A 511 -18.86 3.99 33.77
N ILE A 512 -19.90 3.16 33.72
CA ILE A 512 -20.98 3.16 34.74
C ILE A 512 -20.75 2.10 35.83
N ALA A 513 -19.67 1.31 35.73
CA ALA A 513 -19.33 0.26 36.68
C ALA A 513 -18.30 0.71 37.72
N TYR A 514 -17.45 1.68 37.37
CA TYR A 514 -16.41 2.21 38.25
C TYR A 514 -16.83 3.54 38.86
N ASP A 515 -16.61 3.68 40.16
CA ASP A 515 -16.60 4.94 40.91
C ASP A 515 -15.16 5.11 41.44
N THR A 516 -14.36 5.86 40.70
CA THR A 516 -12.89 5.83 40.86
C THR A 516 -12.39 6.71 42.00
N ASP A 517 -13.11 7.76 42.36
CA ASP A 517 -12.80 8.62 43.50
C ASP A 517 -13.63 8.31 44.77
N SER A 518 -14.52 7.32 44.66
CA SER A 518 -15.33 6.74 45.75
C SER A 518 -16.19 7.80 46.42
N ASP A 519 -16.92 8.58 45.62
CA ASP A 519 -17.89 9.58 46.10
C ASP A 519 -19.35 9.12 45.99
N GLY A 520 -19.59 7.94 45.40
CA GLY A 520 -20.90 7.33 45.21
C GLY A 520 -21.49 7.53 43.81
N ILE A 521 -20.80 8.23 42.91
CA ILE A 521 -21.25 8.48 41.53
C ILE A 521 -20.33 7.72 40.57
N ALA A 522 -20.91 6.88 39.70
CA ALA A 522 -20.12 6.17 38.71
C ALA A 522 -19.49 7.13 37.69
N ASN A 523 -18.30 6.80 37.19
CA ASN A 523 -17.46 7.69 36.40
C ASN A 523 -18.22 8.37 35.25
N GLY A 524 -19.05 7.63 34.52
CA GLY A 524 -19.83 8.11 33.37
C GLY A 524 -20.85 9.20 33.70
N TYR A 525 -21.32 9.26 34.95
CA TYR A 525 -22.25 10.27 35.46
C TYR A 525 -21.56 11.34 36.32
N ASP A 526 -20.32 11.09 36.73
CA ASP A 526 -19.58 11.99 37.60
C ASP A 526 -18.89 13.12 36.80
N LEU A 527 -18.89 14.34 37.36
CA LEU A 527 -18.15 15.49 36.85
C LEU A 527 -16.68 15.49 37.34
N SER A 528 -16.38 14.81 38.44
CA SER A 528 -15.04 14.68 39.02
C SER A 528 -14.58 13.22 39.23
N PRO A 529 -14.67 12.32 38.23
CA PRO A 529 -14.49 10.87 38.42
C PRO A 529 -13.11 10.45 38.89
N PHE A 530 -12.11 11.30 38.75
CA PHE A 530 -10.73 11.05 39.20
C PHE A 530 -10.32 12.03 40.30
N GLY A 531 -11.30 12.61 41.00
CA GLY A 531 -11.17 13.68 41.94
C GLY A 531 -11.11 15.07 41.29
N ASN A 532 -11.20 16.09 42.13
CA ASN A 532 -11.08 17.50 41.74
C ASN A 532 -9.62 18.01 41.80
N GLY A 533 -8.64 17.12 41.96
CA GLY A 533 -7.22 17.48 42.05
C GLY A 533 -6.74 17.90 43.45
N ILE A 534 -7.65 18.02 44.42
CA ILE A 534 -7.27 17.97 45.83
C ILE A 534 -7.00 16.51 46.19
N PRO A 535 -5.79 16.14 46.69
CA PRO A 535 -5.49 14.75 47.04
C PRO A 535 -6.44 14.21 48.10
N LYS A 536 -7.33 13.30 47.73
CA LYS A 536 -8.21 12.57 48.66
C LYS A 536 -7.52 11.26 49.05
N ILE A 537 -7.29 11.09 50.35
CA ILE A 537 -6.68 9.86 50.88
C ILE A 537 -7.70 8.73 50.76
N SER A 538 -7.41 7.74 49.92
CA SER A 538 -8.31 6.63 49.64
C SER A 538 -8.17 5.49 50.65
N SER A 539 -6.97 5.28 51.20
CA SER A 539 -6.77 4.37 52.33
C SER A 539 -5.51 4.70 53.13
N VAL A 540 -5.56 4.35 54.41
CA VAL A 540 -4.41 4.34 55.33
C VAL A 540 -4.41 3.00 56.05
N ASN A 541 -3.32 2.24 55.93
CA ASN A 541 -3.15 1.00 56.69
C ASN A 541 -1.71 0.84 57.20
N ILE A 542 -1.52 -0.04 58.17
CA ILE A 542 -0.20 -0.43 58.67
C ILE A 542 0.02 -1.88 58.23
N ASP A 543 1.15 -2.15 57.59
CA ASP A 543 1.52 -3.50 57.17
C ASP A 543 2.19 -4.32 58.28
N GLN A 544 2.52 -5.58 57.98
CA GLN A 544 3.12 -6.51 58.92
C GLN A 544 4.53 -6.09 59.39
N ASP A 545 5.19 -5.19 58.63
CA ASP A 545 6.52 -4.64 58.93
C ASP A 545 6.44 -3.29 59.65
N ASN A 546 5.28 -2.94 60.20
CA ASN A 546 5.01 -1.67 60.88
C ASN A 546 5.25 -0.44 59.99
N ARG A 547 4.96 -0.54 58.69
CA ARG A 547 4.99 0.59 57.76
C ARG A 547 3.58 1.11 57.52
N ILE A 548 3.42 2.43 57.59
CA ILE A 548 2.20 3.09 57.19
C ILE A 548 2.16 3.20 55.66
N ASN A 549 1.07 2.76 55.05
CA ASN A 549 0.79 2.93 53.64
C ASN A 549 -0.31 3.99 53.50
N ILE A 550 0.02 5.10 52.87
CA ILE A 550 -0.93 6.18 52.58
C ILE A 550 -1.20 6.14 51.07
N LYS A 551 -2.47 6.01 50.68
CA LYS A 551 -2.88 5.95 49.28
C LYS A 551 -3.73 7.14 48.87
N TRP A 552 -3.49 7.66 47.68
CA TRP A 552 -4.32 8.70 47.05
C TRP A 552 -4.31 8.55 45.53
N MET A 553 -5.24 9.23 44.86
CA MET A 553 -5.26 9.28 43.39
C MET A 553 -4.25 10.30 42.87
N GLY A 554 -3.30 9.83 42.08
CA GLY A 554 -2.30 10.65 41.39
C GLY A 554 -2.74 11.02 39.99
N LEU A 555 -2.70 12.31 39.69
CA LEU A 555 -2.85 12.87 38.35
C LEU A 555 -1.53 12.76 37.59
N PRO A 556 -1.56 12.63 36.26
CA PRO A 556 -0.35 12.60 35.44
C PRO A 556 0.45 13.90 35.55
N SER A 557 1.77 13.80 35.36
CA SER A 557 2.71 14.93 35.33
C SER A 557 2.49 15.93 36.49
N SER A 558 2.34 15.40 37.70
CA SER A 558 1.95 16.17 38.88
C SER A 558 2.85 15.86 40.08
N LEU A 559 3.22 16.90 40.83
CA LEU A 559 4.04 16.81 42.03
C LEU A 559 3.16 16.78 43.27
N TYR A 560 3.43 15.84 44.17
CA TYR A 560 2.77 15.71 45.46
C TYR A 560 3.79 15.89 46.57
N ARG A 561 3.44 16.71 47.56
CA ARG A 561 4.23 16.87 48.79
C ARG A 561 3.55 16.13 49.93
N ILE A 562 4.26 15.17 50.52
CA ILE A 562 3.82 14.50 51.74
C ILE A 562 4.46 15.22 52.92
N GLU A 563 3.64 15.66 53.86
CA GLU A 563 4.07 16.36 55.06
C GLU A 563 3.51 15.68 56.30
N PHE A 564 4.21 15.85 57.43
CA PHE A 564 3.80 15.27 58.71
C PHE A 564 3.90 16.26 59.88
N LYS A 565 3.20 15.93 60.96
CA LYS A 565 3.36 16.49 62.30
C LYS A 565 3.48 15.38 63.33
N GLU A 566 4.26 15.61 64.38
CA GLU A 566 4.37 14.65 65.49
C GLU A 566 3.18 14.78 66.46
N LYS A 567 2.54 15.95 66.51
CA LYS A 567 1.31 16.20 67.27
C LYS A 567 0.40 17.16 66.50
N VAL A 568 -0.92 16.99 66.61
CA VAL A 568 -1.91 17.87 65.95
C VAL A 568 -1.64 19.36 66.21
N GLY A 569 -1.24 19.69 67.45
CA GLY A 569 -0.99 21.05 67.91
C GLY A 569 0.36 21.66 67.52
N ASP A 570 1.24 20.94 66.83
CA ASP A 570 2.53 21.49 66.40
C ASP A 570 2.33 22.65 65.42
N SER A 571 3.13 23.71 65.55
CA SER A 571 2.94 24.98 64.83
C SER A 571 3.25 24.91 63.33
N GLY A 572 3.91 23.84 62.84
CA GLY A 572 4.29 23.69 61.43
C GLY A 572 4.27 22.25 60.96
N TRP A 573 3.85 22.05 59.70
CA TRP A 573 4.01 20.79 58.99
C TRP A 573 5.47 20.64 58.55
N LYS A 574 6.04 19.45 58.69
CA LYS A 574 7.39 19.12 58.24
C LYS A 574 7.31 18.34 56.94
N LEU A 575 8.16 18.68 55.97
CA LEU A 575 8.29 17.91 54.73
C LEU A 575 8.78 16.49 55.06
N LEU A 576 8.04 15.48 54.60
CA LEU A 576 8.46 14.09 54.66
C LEU A 576 9.21 13.72 53.38
N THR A 577 8.53 13.86 52.25
CA THR A 577 9.08 13.62 50.91
C THR A 577 8.20 14.29 49.87
N GLU A 578 8.71 14.36 48.64
CA GLU A 578 7.93 14.68 47.46
C GLU A 578 7.81 13.44 46.58
N TYR A 579 6.72 13.34 45.82
CA TYR A 579 6.45 12.28 44.85
C TYR A 579 5.97 12.92 43.55
N TYR A 580 6.72 12.72 42.47
CA TYR A 580 6.33 13.16 41.14
C TYR A 580 5.73 11.98 40.37
N ASN A 581 4.49 12.12 39.91
CA ASN A 581 3.91 11.17 38.97
C ASN A 581 4.37 11.55 37.56
N ASP A 582 5.45 10.94 37.09
CA ASP A 582 6.00 11.13 35.75
C ASP A 582 5.26 10.34 34.66
N GLU A 583 4.35 9.46 35.06
CA GLU A 583 3.49 8.75 34.13
C GLU A 583 2.41 9.68 33.55
N TYR A 584 1.97 9.34 32.34
CA TYR A 584 0.91 10.04 31.61
C TYR A 584 -0.49 9.51 31.94
N ILE A 585 -0.62 8.73 33.01
CA ILE A 585 -1.86 8.10 33.44
C ILE A 585 -2.28 8.58 34.83
N VAL A 586 -3.59 8.47 35.10
CA VAL A 586 -4.11 8.55 36.46
C VAL A 586 -3.88 7.20 37.14
N LYS A 587 -3.36 7.20 38.36
CA LYS A 587 -3.13 5.96 39.12
C LYS A 587 -3.21 6.17 40.62
N GLN A 588 -3.44 5.09 41.37
CA GLN A 588 -3.24 5.15 42.82
C GLN A 588 -1.76 5.21 43.17
N ILE A 589 -1.37 6.26 43.88
CA ILE A 589 -0.03 6.40 44.46
C ILE A 589 -0.06 5.82 45.86
N ILE A 590 0.99 5.07 46.22
CA ILE A 590 1.19 4.51 47.56
C ILE A 590 2.49 5.07 48.11
N HIS A 591 2.42 5.81 49.21
CA HIS A 591 3.58 6.20 50.00
C HIS A 591 3.74 5.26 51.19
N GLN A 592 4.95 4.72 51.38
CA GLN A 592 5.29 3.85 52.50
C GLN A 592 6.30 4.55 53.42
N GLU A 593 5.98 4.63 54.71
CA GLU A 593 6.90 5.12 55.74
C GLU A 593 7.02 4.12 56.88
N VAL A 594 8.24 3.87 57.35
CA VAL A 594 8.49 3.05 58.54
C VAL A 594 8.09 3.84 59.79
N LEU A 595 7.13 3.33 60.57
CA LEU A 595 6.78 3.94 61.85
C LEU A 595 7.89 3.65 62.87
N SER A 596 8.42 4.70 63.50
CA SER A 596 9.42 4.53 64.55
C SER A 596 8.79 3.84 65.76
N ASN A 597 9.55 2.99 66.48
CA ASN A 597 9.09 2.29 67.69
C ASN A 597 8.73 3.21 68.89
N LYS A 598 8.84 4.53 68.74
CA LYS A 598 8.39 5.50 69.75
C LYS A 598 6.88 5.72 69.59
N ARG A 599 6.14 5.68 70.71
CA ARG A 599 4.66 5.77 70.79
C ARG A 599 4.07 7.14 70.40
N ASP A 600 4.73 7.92 69.54
CA ASP A 600 4.23 9.22 69.12
C ASP A 600 3.35 9.05 67.86
N SER A 601 2.10 9.52 67.94
CA SER A 601 1.15 9.47 66.83
C SER A 601 1.50 10.54 65.80
N LYS A 602 1.93 10.16 64.60
CA LYS A 602 2.15 11.12 63.50
C LYS A 602 0.86 11.41 62.72
N PHE A 603 0.71 12.66 62.31
CA PHE A 603 -0.38 13.15 61.45
C PHE A 603 0.18 13.47 60.07
N TYR A 604 -0.48 13.00 59.01
CA TYR A 604 -0.01 13.16 57.64
C TYR A 604 -0.96 14.02 56.81
N ARG A 605 -0.42 14.75 55.83
CA ARG A 605 -1.19 15.33 54.74
C ARG A 605 -0.46 15.18 53.43
N VAL A 606 -1.23 15.10 52.35
CA VAL A 606 -0.72 15.10 50.98
C VAL A 606 -1.22 16.39 50.32
N LEU A 607 -0.30 17.14 49.74
CA LEU A 607 -0.57 18.39 49.03
C LEU A 607 -0.25 18.20 47.55
N TYR A 608 -1.12 18.68 46.69
CA TYR A 608 -0.81 18.89 45.29
C TYR A 608 0.04 20.15 45.16
N ILE A 609 1.16 20.06 44.43
CA ILE A 609 2.06 21.18 44.13
C ILE A 609 2.08 21.35 42.61
N GLU A 610 1.83 22.58 42.16
CA GLU A 610 1.77 22.90 40.73
C GLU A 610 3.14 22.87 40.05
#